data_AF-A0A0L9TJH7-F1
#
_entry.id   AF-A0A0L9TJH7-F1
#
_cell.length_a   1.000
_cell.length_b   1.000
_cell.length_c   1.000
_cell.angle_alpha   90.00
_cell.angle_beta   90.00
_cell.angle_gamma   90.00
#
_symmetry.space_group_name_H-M   'P 1'
#
loop_
_entity.id
_entity.type
_entity.pdbx_description
1 polymer ?
#
loop_
_entity_poly.entity_id
_entity_poly.type
_entity_poly.pdbx_seq_one_letter_code
_entity_poly.pdbx_strand_id
1 'polypeptide(L)'
;MAFEGFDPIFSKPKVEWTSQRSSPLCPFFVHVYAADSSHLVIHVTNICDAWEARLSLSMLEDIRDIVGIGGSWSEFVNYFITSLKSQDLKLVLEANSNSDASVSHAKLVAQKSKGMPLITIPLTKVVDCTAMEVKLNFCSSLFDAFKMKSMECSLVKEQEHSARTNMLAAEKERNESIQLEQRQKFQKISDLDNGVSTEGLQNSPDKQATRHGGSTKVKNRKVPAYRRQVFLLAY
;
A
#
# COMPACT_ATOMS: atom_id res chain seq x y z
N MET A 1 -10.03 -8.85 24.42
CA MET A 1 -9.03 -9.91 24.75
C MET A 1 -7.70 -9.59 24.05
N ALA A 2 -6.58 -10.22 24.43
CA ALA A 2 -5.23 -9.77 24.03
C ALA A 2 -4.95 -9.81 22.52
N PHE A 3 -5.54 -10.77 21.79
CA PHE A 3 -5.40 -10.89 20.32
C PHE A 3 -6.71 -10.67 19.55
N GLU A 4 -7.69 -10.03 20.18
CA GLU A 4 -8.95 -9.69 19.52
C GLU A 4 -8.70 -8.67 18.41
N GLY A 5 -9.11 -8.99 17.18
CA GLY A 5 -8.81 -8.17 16.01
C GLY A 5 -7.35 -8.23 15.53
N PHE A 6 -6.60 -9.28 15.87
CA PHE A 6 -5.25 -9.47 15.38
C PHE A 6 -5.22 -9.71 13.86
N ASP A 7 -4.55 -8.82 13.13
CA ASP A 7 -4.33 -8.99 11.69
C ASP A 7 -3.24 -10.03 11.40
N PRO A 8 -3.51 -11.03 10.55
CA PRO A 8 -2.51 -12.01 10.16
C PRO A 8 -1.24 -11.36 9.58
N ILE A 9 -0.09 -11.89 9.98
CA ILE A 9 1.22 -11.43 9.53
C ILE A 9 1.77 -12.42 8.51
N PHE A 10 2.13 -11.90 7.34
CA PHE A 10 2.87 -12.65 6.33
C PHE A 10 4.25 -12.02 6.16
N SER A 11 5.31 -12.81 6.27
CA SER A 11 6.66 -12.33 6.08
C SER A 11 7.57 -13.38 5.44
N LYS A 12 8.67 -12.91 4.85
CA LYS A 12 9.71 -13.75 4.25
C LYS A 12 10.97 -13.64 5.11
N PRO A 13 11.31 -14.66 5.92
CA PRO A 13 12.51 -14.62 6.75
C PRO A 13 13.79 -14.79 5.91
N LYS A 14 14.90 -14.25 6.42
CA LYS A 14 16.25 -14.59 5.97
C LYS A 14 16.62 -15.96 6.55
N VAL A 15 17.00 -16.90 5.70
CA VAL A 15 17.34 -18.27 6.15
C VAL A 15 18.83 -18.34 6.46
N GLU A 16 19.16 -18.81 7.65
CA GLU A 16 20.54 -19.02 8.13
C GLU A 16 20.69 -20.47 8.58
N TRP A 17 21.82 -21.09 8.24
CA TRP A 17 22.18 -22.42 8.71
C TRP A 17 23.28 -22.33 9.77
N THR A 18 23.16 -23.11 10.84
CA THR A 18 24.22 -23.21 11.85
C THR A 18 25.44 -23.97 11.33
N SER A 19 25.24 -24.85 10.34
CA SER A 19 26.29 -25.58 9.62
C SER A 19 26.54 -24.92 8.25
N GLN A 20 27.78 -24.93 7.75
CA GLN A 20 28.10 -24.46 6.39
C GLN A 20 27.46 -25.39 5.34
N ARG A 21 26.19 -25.16 5.01
CA ARG A 21 25.52 -25.77 3.85
C ARG A 21 25.45 -24.77 2.71
N SER A 22 25.80 -25.23 1.52
CA SER A 22 25.97 -24.44 0.30
C SER A 22 24.77 -24.45 -0.63
N SER A 23 23.64 -25.04 -0.24
CA SER A 23 22.47 -25.15 -1.14
C SER A 23 21.44 -24.04 -0.90
N PRO A 24 21.00 -23.33 -1.95
CA PRO A 24 19.91 -22.36 -1.84
C PRO A 24 18.61 -23.13 -1.55
N LEU A 25 18.10 -22.98 -0.33
CA LEU A 25 16.79 -23.52 0.01
C LEU A 25 15.69 -22.77 -0.75
N CYS A 26 14.61 -23.48 -1.06
CA CYS A 26 13.35 -22.85 -1.42
C CYS A 26 13.02 -21.78 -0.36
N PRO A 27 12.51 -20.60 -0.77
CA PRO A 27 12.17 -19.56 0.18
C PRO A 27 11.17 -20.09 1.20
N PHE A 28 11.43 -19.81 2.46
CA PHE A 28 10.46 -20.03 3.52
C PHE A 28 9.54 -18.82 3.62
N PHE A 29 8.33 -19.08 4.09
CA PHE A 29 7.33 -18.07 4.41
C PHE A 29 6.87 -18.27 5.84
N VAL A 30 6.65 -17.15 6.52
CA VAL A 30 6.12 -17.10 7.88
C VAL A 30 4.69 -16.58 7.80
N HIS A 31 3.79 -17.28 8.46
CA HIS A 31 2.41 -16.86 8.68
C HIS A 31 2.11 -16.89 10.17
N VAL A 32 1.68 -15.76 10.71
CA VAL A 32 1.33 -15.61 12.12
C VAL A 32 -0.11 -15.17 12.22
N TYR A 33 -0.90 -15.89 13.02
CA TYR A 33 -2.31 -15.58 13.23
C TYR A 33 -2.73 -15.91 14.65
N ALA A 34 -3.78 -15.25 15.12
CA ALA A 34 -4.42 -15.60 16.37
C ALA A 34 -5.34 -16.80 16.13
N ALA A 35 -5.05 -17.94 16.76
CA ALA A 35 -5.95 -19.09 16.71
C ALA A 35 -7.19 -18.87 17.58
N ASP A 36 -7.00 -18.14 18.68
CA ASP A 36 -8.05 -17.64 19.53
C ASP A 36 -7.56 -16.38 20.26
N SER A 37 -8.36 -15.90 21.20
CA SER A 37 -8.10 -14.68 21.95
C SER A 37 -6.85 -14.69 22.85
N SER A 38 -6.25 -15.85 23.06
CA SER A 38 -5.16 -16.14 24.00
C SER A 38 -3.98 -16.92 23.40
N HIS A 39 -4.13 -17.44 22.17
CA HIS A 39 -3.10 -18.21 21.49
C HIS A 39 -2.72 -17.60 20.14
N LEU A 40 -1.42 -17.39 19.97
CA LEU A 40 -0.82 -17.02 18.71
C LEU A 40 -0.16 -18.24 18.08
N VAL A 41 -0.43 -18.48 16.80
CA VAL A 41 0.19 -19.57 16.05
C VAL A 41 1.11 -18.97 15.01
N ILE A 42 2.32 -19.52 14.94
CA ILE A 42 3.34 -19.18 13.97
C ILE A 42 3.61 -20.41 13.12
N HIS A 43 3.31 -20.31 11.85
CA HIS A 43 3.63 -21.31 10.84
C HIS A 43 4.81 -20.83 10.00
N VAL A 44 5.77 -21.73 9.80
CA VAL A 44 6.91 -21.49 8.90
C VAL A 44 6.98 -22.62 7.90
N THR A 45 6.80 -22.32 6.62
CA THR A 45 6.68 -23.37 5.60
C THR A 45 7.44 -23.01 4.33
N ASN A 46 7.92 -24.03 3.64
CA ASN A 46 8.31 -23.97 2.23
C ASN A 46 7.57 -25.08 1.47
N ILE A 47 8.05 -25.44 0.27
CA ILE A 47 7.45 -26.52 -0.54
C ILE A 47 7.61 -27.89 0.13
N CYS A 48 8.71 -28.12 0.86
CA CYS A 48 9.05 -29.41 1.46
C CYS A 48 8.65 -29.48 2.93
N ASP A 49 9.18 -28.60 3.76
CA ASP A 49 9.07 -28.59 5.21
C ASP A 49 8.00 -27.61 5.72
N ALA A 50 7.42 -27.97 6.85
CA ALA A 50 6.54 -27.12 7.65
C ALA A 50 6.94 -27.19 9.12
N TRP A 51 6.81 -26.06 9.81
CA TRP A 51 7.15 -25.89 11.21
C TRP A 51 6.06 -25.05 11.90
N GLU A 52 5.85 -25.31 13.18
CA GLU A 52 4.84 -24.63 13.99
C GLU A 52 5.41 -24.21 15.34
N ALA A 53 5.02 -23.03 15.81
CA ALA A 53 5.03 -22.67 17.22
C ALA A 53 3.64 -22.19 17.64
N ARG A 54 3.17 -22.63 18.80
CA ARG A 54 1.96 -22.15 19.45
C ARG A 54 2.36 -21.44 20.73
N LEU A 55 2.03 -20.16 20.83
CA LEU A 55 2.38 -19.30 21.95
C LEU A 55 1.12 -18.93 22.72
N SER A 56 1.03 -19.35 23.97
CA SER A 56 0.03 -18.85 24.92
C SER A 56 0.42 -17.47 25.44
N LEU A 57 -0.52 -16.81 26.13
CA LEU A 57 -0.24 -15.57 26.86
C LEU A 57 0.92 -15.73 27.86
N SER A 58 0.94 -16.82 28.63
CA SER A 58 2.00 -17.07 29.61
C SER A 58 3.38 -17.25 28.94
N MET A 59 3.44 -17.96 27.80
CA MET A 59 4.69 -18.09 27.05
C MET A 59 5.18 -16.76 26.50
N LEU A 60 4.27 -15.86 26.12
CA LEU A 60 4.62 -14.53 25.67
C LEU A 60 5.09 -13.63 26.82
N GLU A 61 4.55 -13.80 28.03
CA GLU A 61 5.07 -13.18 29.25
C GLU A 61 6.49 -13.69 29.58
N ASP A 62 6.72 -15.00 29.51
CA ASP A 62 8.06 -15.57 29.69
C ASP A 62 9.05 -15.00 28.66
N ILE A 63 8.64 -14.91 27.39
CA ILE A 63 9.46 -14.30 26.33
C ILE A 63 9.74 -12.82 26.66
N ARG A 64 8.75 -12.07 27.14
CA ARG A 64 8.94 -10.66 27.52
C ARG A 64 10.00 -10.52 28.61
N ASP A 65 9.93 -11.37 29.62
CA ASP A 65 10.86 -11.36 30.76
C ASP A 65 12.29 -11.75 30.31
N ILE A 66 12.41 -12.79 29.47
CA ILE A 66 13.70 -13.23 28.90
C ILE A 66 14.33 -12.13 28.03
N VAL A 67 13.53 -11.46 27.21
CA VAL A 67 14.01 -10.40 26.30
C VAL A 67 14.32 -9.11 27.08
N GLY A 68 13.75 -8.94 28.27
CA GLY A 68 14.01 -7.81 29.16
C GLY A 68 13.33 -6.51 28.72
N ILE A 69 12.19 -6.60 28.03
CA ILE A 69 11.44 -5.41 27.60
C ILE A 69 10.50 -4.96 28.73
N GLY A 70 10.90 -3.88 29.40
CA GLY A 70 10.06 -3.19 30.37
C GLY A 70 8.88 -2.45 29.73
N GLY A 71 8.05 -1.84 30.57
CA GLY A 71 6.86 -1.09 30.13
C GLY A 71 5.56 -1.89 30.28
N SER A 72 4.56 -1.52 29.50
CA SER A 72 3.24 -2.15 29.48
C SER A 72 3.20 -3.40 28.59
N TRP A 73 2.17 -4.22 28.78
CA TRP A 73 1.94 -5.40 27.94
C TRP A 73 1.74 -5.03 26.46
N SER A 74 1.00 -3.96 26.17
CA SER A 74 0.75 -3.51 24.80
C SER A 74 2.02 -3.06 24.09
N GLU A 75 2.94 -2.41 24.80
CA GLU A 75 4.26 -2.04 24.25
C GLU A 75 5.08 -3.29 23.88
N PHE A 76 5.06 -4.32 24.73
CA PHE A 76 5.70 -5.59 24.41
C PHE A 76 5.05 -6.29 23.21
N VAL A 77 3.72 -6.40 23.17
CA VAL A 77 3.00 -7.02 22.04
C VAL A 77 3.29 -6.25 20.73
N ASN A 78 3.30 -4.92 20.78
CA ASN A 78 3.66 -4.11 19.62
C ASN A 78 5.12 -4.34 19.20
N TYR A 79 6.05 -4.45 20.16
CA TYR A 79 7.44 -4.80 19.88
C TYR A 79 7.56 -6.18 19.21
N PHE A 80 6.85 -7.17 19.75
CA PHE A 80 6.82 -8.54 19.23
C PHE A 80 6.30 -8.59 17.79
N ILE A 81 5.15 -7.97 17.52
CA ILE A 81 4.55 -7.86 16.17
C ILE A 81 5.49 -7.14 15.21
N THR A 82 6.08 -6.01 15.62
CA THR A 82 7.00 -5.25 14.77
C THR A 82 8.26 -6.06 14.46
N SER A 83 8.75 -6.85 15.41
CA SER A 83 9.90 -7.73 15.21
C SER A 83 9.59 -8.85 14.21
N LEU A 84 8.39 -9.41 14.22
CA LEU A 84 7.95 -10.42 13.23
C LEU A 84 7.72 -9.84 11.83
N LYS A 85 7.39 -8.55 11.72
CA LYS A 85 7.26 -7.81 10.45
C LYS A 85 8.59 -7.23 9.94
N SER A 86 9.64 -7.30 10.76
CA SER A 86 10.94 -6.71 10.44
C SER A 86 11.65 -7.44 9.30
N GLN A 87 12.43 -6.70 8.51
CA GLN A 87 13.32 -7.26 7.50
C GLN A 87 14.48 -8.07 8.10
N ASP A 88 14.71 -7.96 9.41
CA ASP A 88 15.71 -8.71 10.16
C ASP A 88 15.17 -10.00 10.77
N LEU A 89 13.94 -10.40 10.43
CA LEU A 89 13.43 -11.71 10.78
C LEU A 89 14.27 -12.81 10.12
N LYS A 90 14.77 -13.72 10.94
CA LYS A 90 15.61 -14.84 10.52
C LYS A 90 14.98 -16.17 10.90
N LEU A 91 15.13 -17.13 10.01
CA LEU A 91 14.88 -18.55 10.28
C LEU A 91 16.24 -19.23 10.39
N VAL A 92 16.57 -19.68 11.60
CA VAL A 92 17.81 -20.42 11.86
C VAL A 92 17.49 -21.90 11.84
N LEU A 93 18.12 -22.63 10.92
CA LEU A 93 17.99 -24.07 10.74
C LEU A 93 19.26 -24.77 11.22
N GLU A 94 19.07 -25.84 11.97
CA GLU A 94 20.15 -26.66 12.50
C GLU A 94 19.96 -28.11 12.06
N ALA A 95 20.99 -28.63 11.38
CA ALA A 95 21.02 -30.01 10.93
C ALA A 95 21.50 -30.93 12.04
N ASN A 96 20.99 -32.15 12.07
CA ASN A 96 21.49 -33.17 12.98
C ASN A 96 22.90 -33.60 12.55
N SER A 97 23.85 -33.65 13.48
CA SER A 97 25.25 -34.07 13.20
C SER A 97 25.35 -35.46 12.59
N ASN A 98 24.31 -36.29 12.75
CA ASN A 98 24.29 -37.70 12.36
C ASN A 98 23.61 -37.96 10.99
N SER A 99 23.05 -36.93 10.32
CA SER A 99 22.49 -37.09 8.98
C SER A 99 22.66 -35.84 8.14
N ASP A 100 23.24 -35.99 6.96
CA ASP A 100 23.61 -34.86 6.10
C ASP A 100 22.42 -34.23 5.35
N ALA A 101 21.18 -34.62 5.67
CA ALA A 101 19.99 -34.17 4.95
C ALA A 101 18.87 -33.59 5.82
N SER A 102 18.71 -34.01 7.08
CA SER A 102 17.53 -33.62 7.87
C SER A 102 17.80 -32.49 8.85
N VAL A 103 17.02 -31.40 8.74
CA VAL A 103 16.93 -30.35 9.76
C VAL A 103 16.24 -30.93 11.00
N SER A 104 16.95 -30.95 12.12
CA SER A 104 16.40 -31.42 13.41
C SER A 104 15.80 -30.31 14.24
N HIS A 105 16.35 -29.09 14.15
CA HIS A 105 15.87 -27.95 14.92
C HIS A 105 15.72 -26.71 14.04
N ALA A 106 14.66 -25.96 14.31
CA ALA A 106 14.44 -24.67 13.70
C ALA A 106 14.01 -23.66 14.77
N LYS A 107 14.42 -22.41 14.60
CA LYS A 107 13.97 -21.30 15.45
C LYS A 107 13.83 -20.03 14.63
N LEU A 108 12.85 -19.22 14.98
CA LEU A 108 12.79 -17.84 14.51
C LEU A 108 13.60 -16.95 15.43
N VAL A 109 14.40 -16.08 14.84
CA VAL A 109 15.10 -15.01 15.52
C VAL A 109 14.59 -13.70 14.95
N ALA A 110 13.89 -12.92 15.77
CA ALA A 110 13.25 -11.68 15.37
C ALA A 110 13.82 -10.50 16.14
N GLN A 111 13.95 -9.36 15.46
CA GLN A 111 14.42 -8.11 16.03
C GLN A 111 13.65 -6.96 15.42
N LYS A 112 13.17 -6.03 16.25
CA LYS A 112 12.47 -4.83 15.76
C LYS A 112 13.36 -4.00 14.83
N SER A 113 14.62 -3.82 15.22
CA SER A 113 15.65 -3.12 14.45
C SER A 113 17.04 -3.44 15.02
N LYS A 114 18.09 -3.25 14.22
CA LYS A 114 19.47 -3.44 14.66
C LYS A 114 19.76 -2.73 15.99
N GLY A 115 20.30 -3.48 16.95
CA GLY A 115 20.65 -2.99 18.30
C GLY A 115 19.56 -3.17 19.36
N MET A 116 18.35 -3.61 18.98
CA MET A 116 17.26 -3.89 19.92
C MET A 116 17.33 -5.34 20.47
N PRO A 117 16.66 -5.67 21.58
CA PRO A 117 16.64 -7.03 22.12
C PRO A 117 16.13 -8.10 21.13
N LEU A 118 16.77 -9.26 21.08
CA LEU A 118 16.40 -10.35 20.17
C LEU A 118 15.31 -11.25 20.79
N ILE A 119 14.26 -11.54 20.03
CA ILE A 119 13.26 -12.55 20.37
C ILE A 119 13.67 -13.84 19.67
N THR A 120 13.77 -14.94 20.43
CA THR A 120 14.01 -16.28 19.90
C THR A 120 12.80 -17.15 20.16
N ILE A 121 12.24 -17.75 19.11
CA ILE A 121 11.05 -18.62 19.20
C ILE A 121 11.43 -20.00 18.65
N PRO A 122 11.49 -21.04 19.48
CA PRO A 122 11.73 -22.40 19.00
C PRO A 122 10.55 -22.88 18.17
N LEU A 123 10.82 -23.66 17.12
CA LEU A 123 9.81 -24.22 16.23
C LEU A 123 9.83 -25.75 16.31
N THR A 124 8.64 -26.34 16.26
CA THR A 124 8.45 -27.80 16.20
C THR A 124 8.25 -28.21 14.75
N LYS A 125 8.96 -29.26 14.31
CA LYS A 125 8.78 -29.80 12.95
C LYS A 125 7.41 -30.44 12.83
N VAL A 126 6.70 -30.12 11.76
CA VAL A 126 5.40 -30.70 11.43
C VAL A 126 5.58 -31.63 10.23
N VAL A 127 4.91 -32.78 10.25
CA VAL A 127 5.01 -33.82 9.21
C VAL A 127 3.63 -34.24 8.69
N ASP A 128 3.62 -34.96 7.57
CA ASP A 128 2.44 -35.61 6.99
C ASP A 128 1.23 -34.68 6.77
N CYS A 129 0.03 -35.12 7.15
CA CYS A 129 -1.22 -34.39 6.96
C CYS A 129 -1.17 -33.01 7.64
N THR A 130 -0.57 -32.92 8.83
CA THR A 130 -0.46 -31.65 9.55
C THR A 130 0.44 -30.66 8.80
N ALA A 131 1.49 -31.14 8.13
CA ALA A 131 2.32 -30.28 7.28
C ALA A 131 1.56 -29.77 6.04
N MET A 132 0.67 -30.61 5.48
CA MET A 132 -0.23 -30.19 4.40
C MET A 132 -1.24 -29.15 4.89
N GLU A 133 -1.84 -29.35 6.05
CA GLU A 133 -2.77 -28.39 6.67
C GLU A 133 -2.12 -27.03 6.90
N VAL A 134 -0.88 -27.01 7.42
CA VAL A 134 -0.10 -25.75 7.58
C VAL A 134 0.04 -25.02 6.25
N LYS A 135 0.39 -25.75 5.17
CA LYS A 135 0.54 -25.17 3.83
C LYS A 135 -0.79 -24.67 3.26
N LEU A 136 -1.87 -25.43 3.44
CA LEU A 136 -3.21 -25.04 2.99
C LEU A 136 -3.71 -23.81 3.75
N ASN A 137 -3.52 -23.77 5.07
CA ASN A 137 -3.88 -22.64 5.91
C ASN A 137 -3.10 -21.38 5.51
N PHE A 138 -1.80 -21.52 5.24
CA PHE A 138 -0.99 -20.44 4.68
C PHE A 138 -1.59 -19.91 3.37
N CYS A 139 -1.86 -20.79 2.41
CA CYS A 139 -2.40 -20.41 1.10
C CYS A 139 -3.77 -19.74 1.20
N SER A 140 -4.69 -20.30 2.00
CA SER A 140 -6.02 -19.73 2.21
C SER A 140 -5.93 -18.36 2.84
N SER A 141 -5.19 -18.23 3.95
CA SER A 141 -5.07 -16.97 4.68
C SER A 141 -4.42 -15.88 3.82
N LEU A 142 -3.40 -16.24 3.02
CA LEU A 142 -2.76 -15.31 2.10
C LEU A 142 -3.74 -14.82 1.01
N PHE A 143 -4.55 -15.73 0.47
CA PHE A 143 -5.55 -15.40 -0.53
C PHE A 143 -6.65 -14.49 0.01
N ASP A 144 -7.13 -14.76 1.23
CA ASP A 144 -8.13 -13.93 1.89
C ASP A 144 -7.58 -12.53 2.21
N ALA A 145 -6.35 -12.46 2.73
CA ALA A 145 -5.66 -11.18 2.96
C ALA A 145 -5.47 -10.39 1.66
N PHE A 146 -5.12 -11.05 0.55
CA PHE A 146 -5.02 -10.42 -0.76
C PHE A 146 -6.37 -9.90 -1.25
N LYS A 147 -7.45 -10.68 -1.11
CA LYS A 147 -8.81 -10.25 -1.49
C LYS A 147 -9.25 -9.02 -0.71
N MET A 148 -9.09 -9.03 0.62
CA MET A 148 -9.45 -7.90 1.47
C MET A 148 -8.70 -6.64 1.06
N LYS A 149 -7.37 -6.74 0.89
CA LYS A 149 -6.54 -5.62 0.47
C LYS A 149 -6.92 -5.13 -0.93
N SER A 150 -7.26 -6.01 -1.86
CA SER A 150 -7.71 -5.65 -3.21
C SER A 150 -9.02 -4.86 -3.19
N MET A 151 -9.99 -5.31 -2.38
CA MET A 151 -11.26 -4.62 -2.18
C MET A 151 -11.07 -3.23 -1.56
N GLU A 152 -10.22 -3.12 -0.53
CA GLU A 152 -9.87 -1.85 0.09
C GLU A 152 -9.24 -0.88 -0.92
N CYS A 153 -8.25 -1.34 -1.70
CA CYS A 153 -7.63 -0.53 -2.75
C CYS A 153 -8.64 -0.05 -3.80
N SER A 154 -9.64 -0.89 -4.13
CA SER A 154 -10.70 -0.53 -5.07
C SER A 154 -11.62 0.55 -4.50
N LEU A 155 -12.00 0.41 -3.23
CA LEU A 155 -12.86 1.37 -2.53
C LEU A 155 -12.19 2.74 -2.44
N VAL A 156 -10.90 2.79 -2.08
CA VAL A 156 -10.14 4.05 -2.02
C VAL A 156 -10.13 4.76 -3.38
N LYS A 157 -9.91 4.03 -4.48
CA LYS A 157 -9.95 4.60 -5.83
C LYS A 157 -11.32 5.16 -6.20
N GLU A 158 -12.39 4.47 -5.82
CA GLU A 158 -13.76 4.95 -6.04
C GLU A 158 -14.05 6.22 -5.24
N GLN A 159 -13.63 6.26 -3.98
CA GLN A 159 -13.80 7.42 -3.10
C GLN A 159 -13.04 8.63 -3.62
N GLU A 160 -11.80 8.45 -4.08
CA GLU A 160 -11.00 9.51 -4.72
C GLU A 160 -11.66 10.02 -6.01
N HIS A 161 -12.18 9.12 -6.84
CA HIS A 161 -12.90 9.49 -8.05
C HIS A 161 -14.16 10.30 -7.73
N SER A 162 -14.99 9.82 -6.80
CA SER A 162 -16.19 10.50 -6.34
C SER A 162 -15.88 11.89 -5.77
N ALA A 163 -14.87 12.01 -4.92
CA ALA A 163 -14.43 13.29 -4.37
C ALA A 163 -14.02 14.27 -5.49
N ARG A 164 -13.27 13.79 -6.48
CA ARG A 164 -12.86 14.61 -7.64
C ARG A 164 -14.06 15.04 -8.49
N THR A 165 -15.01 14.15 -8.74
CA THR A 165 -16.24 14.48 -9.48
C THR A 165 -17.07 15.52 -8.74
N ASN A 166 -17.21 15.38 -7.41
CA ASN A 166 -17.94 16.33 -6.57
C ASN A 166 -17.28 17.72 -6.56
N MET A 167 -15.95 17.79 -6.49
CA MET A 167 -15.22 19.05 -6.60
C MET A 167 -15.44 19.73 -7.95
N LEU A 168 -15.39 18.98 -9.04
CA LEU A 168 -15.64 19.52 -10.39
C LEU A 168 -17.08 20.03 -10.54
N ALA A 169 -18.06 19.33 -9.97
CA ALA A 169 -19.45 19.76 -9.96
C ALA A 169 -19.63 21.08 -9.19
N ALA A 170 -19.04 21.18 -7.99
CA ALA A 170 -19.08 22.39 -7.18
C ALA A 170 -18.36 23.58 -7.86
N GLU A 171 -17.22 23.34 -8.52
CA GLU A 171 -16.52 24.37 -9.29
C GLU A 171 -17.35 24.84 -10.49
N LYS A 172 -18.01 23.91 -11.20
CA LYS A 172 -18.91 24.24 -12.31
C LYS A 172 -20.09 25.08 -11.84
N GLU A 173 -20.75 24.70 -10.74
CA GLU A 173 -21.86 25.46 -10.14
C GLU A 173 -21.39 26.88 -9.75
N ARG A 174 -20.22 27.00 -9.11
CA ARG A 174 -19.63 28.30 -8.78
C ARG A 174 -19.40 29.15 -10.04
N ASN A 175 -18.83 28.57 -11.10
CA ASN A 175 -18.59 29.28 -12.34
C ASN A 175 -19.90 29.71 -13.03
N GLU A 176 -20.93 28.88 -13.01
CA GLU A 176 -22.26 29.21 -13.53
C GLU A 176 -22.90 30.36 -12.75
N SER A 177 -22.80 30.35 -11.41
CA SER A 177 -23.30 31.44 -10.57
C SER A 177 -22.60 32.78 -10.86
N ILE A 178 -21.28 32.78 -11.04
CA ILE A 178 -20.50 33.97 -11.40
C ILE A 178 -20.91 34.50 -12.78
N GLN A 179 -21.10 33.61 -13.77
CA GLN A 179 -21.56 34.02 -15.10
C GLN A 179 -22.97 34.63 -15.07
N LEU A 180 -23.89 34.05 -14.29
CA LEU A 180 -25.24 34.58 -14.10
C LEU A 180 -25.21 35.96 -13.44
N GLU A 181 -24.41 36.12 -12.38
CA GLU A 181 -24.28 37.40 -11.67
C GLU A 181 -23.68 38.49 -12.56
N GLN A 182 -22.68 38.14 -13.38
CA GLN A 182 -22.12 39.05 -14.39
C GLN A 182 -23.18 39.47 -15.41
N ARG A 183 -23.93 38.52 -15.99
CA ARG A 183 -25.00 38.83 -16.96
C ARG A 183 -26.06 39.76 -16.38
N GLN A 184 -26.50 39.52 -15.15
CA GLN A 184 -27.46 40.39 -14.46
C GLN A 184 -26.91 41.81 -14.22
N LYS A 185 -25.61 41.94 -13.89
CA LYS A 185 -24.96 43.25 -13.75
C LYS A 185 -24.93 44.02 -15.08
N PHE A 186 -24.61 43.36 -16.19
CA PHE A 186 -24.61 44.01 -17.51
C PHE A 186 -26.02 44.41 -17.98
N GLN A 187 -27.05 43.62 -17.68
CA GLN A 187 -28.45 43.96 -17.99
C GLN A 187 -28.92 45.21 -17.23
N LYS A 188 -28.59 45.30 -15.93
CA LYS A 188 -28.93 46.46 -15.10
C LYS A 188 -28.30 47.77 -15.58
N ILE A 189 -27.11 47.70 -16.18
CA ILE A 189 -26.42 48.87 -16.72
C ILE A 189 -27.04 49.28 -18.07
N SER A 190 -27.42 48.32 -18.92
CA SER A 190 -28.10 48.62 -20.19
C SER A 190 -29.51 49.20 -20.01
N ASP A 191 -30.22 48.79 -18.96
CA ASP A 191 -31.55 49.33 -18.64
C ASP A 191 -31.48 50.75 -18.04
N LEU A 192 -30.35 51.11 -17.43
CA LEU A 192 -30.12 52.47 -16.94
C LEU A 192 -29.78 53.45 -18.07
N ASP A 193 -29.14 52.97 -19.15
CA ASP A 193 -28.71 53.78 -20.29
C ASP A 193 -29.83 54.07 -21.31
N ASN A 194 -30.92 53.29 -21.29
CA ASN A 194 -32.11 53.54 -22.13
C ASN A 194 -33.11 54.53 -21.52
N GLY A 195 -32.75 55.17 -20.40
CA GLY A 195 -33.58 56.12 -19.67
C GLY A 195 -33.21 57.59 -19.89
N VAL A 196 -32.73 58.01 -21.06
CA VAL A 196 -32.57 59.44 -21.39
C VAL A 196 -33.11 59.71 -22.79
N SER A 197 -34.32 60.27 -22.81
CA SER A 197 -34.89 60.96 -23.97
C SER A 197 -34.18 62.29 -24.15
N THR A 198 -33.60 62.52 -25.33
CA THR A 198 -33.59 63.86 -25.94
C THR A 198 -33.42 63.77 -27.46
N GLU A 199 -34.30 64.48 -28.14
CA GLU A 199 -34.44 64.69 -29.57
C GLU A 199 -33.21 65.35 -30.21
N GLY A 200 -32.98 65.08 -31.51
CA GLY A 200 -32.26 66.01 -32.39
C GLY A 200 -31.47 65.40 -33.55
N LEU A 201 -32.09 65.40 -34.76
CA LEU A 201 -31.56 65.75 -36.10
C LEU A 201 -30.06 65.51 -36.44
N GLN A 202 -29.59 65.14 -37.64
CA GLN A 202 -30.09 64.74 -38.97
C GLN A 202 -28.84 64.54 -39.88
N ASN A 203 -28.93 63.66 -40.90
CA ASN A 203 -28.26 63.68 -42.23
C ASN A 203 -26.79 63.23 -42.47
N SER A 204 -26.60 61.97 -42.93
CA SER A 204 -26.13 61.46 -44.26
C SER A 204 -24.84 62.00 -45.00
N PRO A 205 -24.32 61.37 -46.09
CA PRO A 205 -23.08 60.55 -46.11
C PRO A 205 -22.05 60.95 -47.22
N ASP A 206 -20.84 60.34 -47.28
CA ASP A 206 -20.28 59.72 -48.51
C ASP A 206 -18.80 59.24 -48.45
N LYS A 207 -18.56 58.19 -49.26
CA LYS A 207 -17.37 57.85 -50.08
C LYS A 207 -16.22 56.95 -49.60
N GLN A 208 -15.85 56.12 -50.58
CA GLN A 208 -15.07 54.88 -50.59
C GLN A 208 -13.56 55.06 -50.85
N ALA A 209 -12.82 54.01 -50.48
CA ALA A 209 -11.68 53.36 -51.15
C ALA A 209 -10.35 54.12 -51.32
N THR A 210 -9.23 53.47 -50.94
CA THR A 210 -8.17 53.01 -51.87
C THR A 210 -7.22 52.02 -51.18
N ARG A 211 -6.91 50.91 -51.86
CA ARG A 211 -5.91 49.87 -51.52
C ARG A 211 -4.49 50.34 -51.83
N HIS A 212 -3.51 49.89 -51.05
CA HIS A 212 -2.17 49.41 -51.45
C HIS A 212 -1.61 48.64 -50.22
N GLY A 213 -1.04 47.44 -50.26
CA GLY A 213 -0.26 46.78 -51.30
C GLY A 213 1.20 46.70 -50.85
N GLY A 214 1.56 45.76 -49.97
CA GLY A 214 2.92 45.60 -49.44
C GLY A 214 3.17 44.23 -48.83
N SER A 215 3.72 43.34 -49.66
CA SER A 215 4.14 41.96 -49.38
C SER A 215 5.28 41.86 -48.37
N THR A 216 5.24 40.88 -47.47
CA THR A 216 6.41 40.05 -47.13
C THR A 216 5.97 38.74 -46.48
N LYS A 217 6.69 37.68 -46.86
CA LYS A 217 6.34 36.25 -46.75
C LYS A 217 7.13 35.62 -45.59
N VAL A 218 6.76 34.38 -45.23
CA VAL A 218 7.57 33.35 -44.53
C VAL A 218 7.40 33.35 -42.98
N LYS A 219 7.19 32.24 -42.22
CA LYS A 219 7.26 30.78 -42.43
C LYS A 219 6.34 30.07 -41.40
N ASN A 220 5.78 28.94 -41.81
CA ASN A 220 5.11 27.94 -40.99
C ASN A 220 5.83 27.65 -39.67
N ARG A 221 5.14 27.80 -38.53
CA ARG A 221 5.62 27.35 -37.21
C ARG A 221 5.16 25.90 -37.00
N LYS A 222 6.14 25.01 -36.93
CA LYS A 222 6.00 23.56 -36.72
C LYS A 222 5.44 23.23 -35.34
N VAL A 223 4.55 22.24 -35.32
CA VAL A 223 4.02 21.55 -34.14
C VAL A 223 5.13 20.79 -33.41
N PRO A 224 5.20 20.78 -32.07
CA PRO A 224 6.14 19.94 -31.33
C PRO A 224 5.72 18.47 -31.39
N ALA A 225 6.61 17.63 -31.91
CA ALA A 225 6.48 16.18 -31.89
C ALA A 225 6.69 15.65 -30.47
N TYR A 226 5.65 15.11 -29.85
CA TYR A 226 5.76 14.32 -28.61
C TYR A 226 6.47 12.99 -28.94
N ARG A 227 7.73 12.85 -28.51
CA ARG A 227 8.43 11.56 -28.54
C ARG A 227 7.85 10.66 -27.45
N ARG A 228 7.22 9.55 -27.84
CA ARG A 228 6.91 8.44 -26.95
C ARG A 228 8.23 7.78 -26.53
N GLN A 229 8.56 7.82 -25.24
CA GLN A 229 9.56 6.92 -24.67
C GLN A 229 8.92 5.55 -24.52
N VAL A 230 9.51 4.55 -25.18
CA VAL A 230 9.20 3.14 -25.02
C VAL A 230 9.89 2.67 -23.75
N PHE A 231 9.13 2.28 -22.73
CA PHE A 231 9.64 1.50 -21.61
C PHE A 231 9.85 0.06 -22.09
N LEU A 232 11.11 -0.34 -22.22
CA LEU A 232 11.52 -1.74 -22.25
C LEU A 232 11.36 -2.29 -20.83
N LEU A 233 10.39 -3.19 -20.63
CA LEU A 233 10.36 -4.08 -19.48
C LEU A 233 11.41 -5.17 -19.68
N ALA A 234 12.44 -5.14 -18.84
CA ALA A 234 13.29 -6.28 -18.57
C ALA A 234 13.12 -6.66 -17.10
N TYR A 235 12.97 -7.96 -16.88
CA TYR A 235 12.76 -8.73 -15.64
C TYR A 235 11.32 -8.89 -15.16
#